data_AF-A0A1I2HTY9-F1
#
_entry.id   AF-A0A1I2HTY9-F1
#
_cell.length_a   1.000
_cell.length_b   1.000
_cell.length_c   1.000
_cell.angle_alpha   90.00
_cell.angle_beta   90.00
_cell.angle_gamma   90.00
#
_symmetry.space_group_name_H-M   'P 1'
#
loop_
_entity.id
_entity.type
_entity.pdbx_description
1 polymer ?
#
loop_
_entity_poly.entity_id
_entity_poly.type
_entity_poly.pdbx_seq_one_letter_code
_entity_poly.pdbx_strand_id
1 'polypeptide(L)'
;MRRGITAVVALVGLAAVGCSDDGVPKDLVVTGTPPATPYAGRLDLPFRESADGSARELEESSGAAGRALECDGAIYSGGGGDGWAERDGGSTPEEGLKAYFDMDQPELPDHGYRVERRAAGRVLFSYDVDGRTKIAVVVAKDQPHRPGWGPETNASCDPAELPASFTDSRFEIWTDRDGRRLPTTTVSSSTGPEHCDWESVHFLALGGRKDVRQYARDPRGVLGSHLLTAPYKGDVRMPAVAHDTGYRFHDWALWLTDDKATAYVRTNHGVEAWPATKERAACM
;
A
#
# COMPACT_ATOMS: atom_id res chain seq x y z
N MET A 1 -71.27 25.51 -25.18
CA MET A 1 -70.31 24.52 -25.71
C MET A 1 -69.49 25.16 -26.82
N ARG A 2 -68.21 25.45 -26.57
CA ARG A 2 -67.11 25.43 -27.56
C ARG A 2 -65.81 25.74 -26.83
N ARG A 3 -64.89 24.78 -26.90
CA ARG A 3 -63.60 24.70 -26.21
C ARG A 3 -62.61 25.66 -26.86
N GLY A 4 -61.96 26.51 -26.05
CA GLY A 4 -60.79 27.28 -26.44
C GLY A 4 -59.53 26.54 -26.01
N ILE A 5 -58.61 26.35 -26.95
CA ILE A 5 -57.33 25.64 -26.79
C ILE A 5 -56.32 26.58 -26.12
N THR A 6 -55.76 26.19 -24.99
CA THR A 6 -54.63 26.89 -24.36
C THR A 6 -53.37 26.08 -24.62
N ALA A 7 -52.48 26.61 -25.46
CA ALA A 7 -51.16 26.05 -25.68
C ALA A 7 -50.27 26.35 -24.47
N VAL A 8 -49.89 25.32 -23.73
CA VAL A 8 -48.88 25.41 -22.66
C VAL A 8 -47.53 25.09 -23.30
N VAL A 9 -46.69 26.11 -23.44
CA VAL A 9 -45.29 25.95 -23.81
C VAL A 9 -44.55 25.41 -22.58
N ALA A 10 -44.26 24.11 -22.59
CA ALA A 10 -43.38 23.50 -21.60
C ALA A 10 -41.93 23.83 -21.97
N LEU A 11 -41.36 24.81 -21.26
CA LEU A 11 -39.91 25.02 -21.21
C LEU A 11 -39.30 23.83 -20.46
N VAL A 12 -38.86 22.82 -21.20
CA VAL A 12 -38.00 21.76 -20.66
C VAL A 12 -36.63 22.37 -20.46
N GLY A 13 -36.34 22.73 -19.20
CA GLY A 13 -34.98 23.10 -18.80
C GLY A 13 -34.08 21.88 -18.98
N LEU A 14 -33.22 21.93 -19.99
CA LEU A 14 -32.06 21.05 -20.12
C LEU A 14 -31.12 21.40 -18.96
N ALA A 15 -31.21 20.65 -17.87
CA ALA A 15 -30.15 20.61 -16.88
C ALA A 15 -28.91 20.02 -17.57
N ALA A 16 -27.97 20.88 -17.92
CA ALA A 16 -26.65 20.46 -18.35
C ALA A 16 -26.02 19.70 -17.17
N VAL A 17 -25.89 18.38 -17.30
CA VAL A 17 -25.08 17.58 -16.40
C VAL A 17 -23.63 17.90 -16.74
N GLY A 18 -23.06 18.86 -16.02
CA GLY A 18 -21.63 19.17 -16.09
C GLY A 18 -20.86 18.00 -15.49
N CYS A 19 -20.28 17.16 -16.35
CA CYS A 19 -19.27 16.18 -15.95
C CYS A 19 -17.95 16.90 -15.71
N SER A 20 -17.71 17.36 -14.48
CA SER A 20 -16.39 17.75 -13.97
C SER A 20 -16.45 17.66 -12.45
N ASP A 21 -16.38 16.44 -11.91
CA ASP A 21 -16.23 16.26 -10.46
C ASP A 21 -14.73 16.41 -10.11
N ASP A 22 -14.20 17.62 -10.32
CA ASP A 22 -12.81 18.01 -10.03
C ASP A 22 -12.63 18.46 -8.57
N GLY A 23 -13.64 18.23 -7.73
CA GLY A 23 -13.64 18.60 -6.32
C GLY A 23 -12.85 17.65 -5.42
N VAL A 24 -12.53 18.10 -4.21
CA VAL A 24 -12.01 17.21 -3.16
C VAL A 24 -13.09 16.17 -2.80
N PRO A 25 -12.78 14.86 -2.82
CA PRO A 25 -13.71 13.83 -2.36
C PRO A 25 -14.22 14.14 -0.95
N LYS A 26 -15.54 14.03 -0.75
CA LYS A 26 -16.20 14.47 0.50
C LYS A 26 -15.74 13.71 1.75
N ASP A 27 -15.17 12.54 1.54
CA ASP A 27 -14.66 11.60 2.53
C ASP A 27 -13.13 11.56 2.60
N LEU A 28 -12.42 12.34 1.77
CA LEU A 28 -10.96 12.45 1.83
C LEU A 28 -10.51 12.81 3.25
N VAL A 29 -11.12 13.86 3.81
CA VAL A 29 -10.85 14.35 5.16
C VAL A 29 -12.10 14.31 6.02
N VAL A 30 -12.04 13.58 7.11
CA VAL A 30 -13.12 13.42 8.09
C VAL A 30 -12.87 14.28 9.32
N THR A 31 -13.95 14.60 10.03
CA THR A 31 -13.89 15.22 11.36
C THR A 31 -13.90 14.12 12.42
N GLY A 32 -13.11 14.27 13.48
CA GLY A 32 -13.00 13.23 14.49
C GLY A 32 -12.09 13.58 15.66
N THR A 33 -12.03 12.67 16.63
CA THR A 33 -11.11 12.75 17.76
C THR A 33 -9.68 12.50 17.23
N PRO A 34 -8.66 13.26 17.66
CA PRO A 34 -7.25 13.10 17.24
C PRO A 34 -6.62 11.79 17.76
N PRO A 35 -5.35 11.46 17.40
CA PRO A 35 -4.72 10.23 17.86
C PRO A 35 -4.61 10.24 19.38
N ALA A 36 -4.43 9.05 19.98
CA ALA A 36 -4.21 8.98 21.42
C ALA A 36 -2.98 9.81 21.83
N THR A 37 -1.97 9.89 20.95
CA THR A 37 -0.76 10.69 21.14
C THR A 37 -0.46 11.51 19.89
N PRO A 38 -1.08 12.69 19.71
CA PRO A 38 -0.85 13.52 18.54
C PRO A 38 0.62 13.96 18.40
N TYR A 39 1.12 14.02 17.17
CA TYR A 39 2.50 14.38 16.90
C TYR A 39 2.82 15.82 17.34
N ALA A 40 3.71 15.92 18.33
CA ALA A 40 4.12 17.18 18.95
C ALA A 40 5.40 17.80 18.33
N GLY A 41 6.07 17.11 17.41
CA GLY A 41 7.31 17.60 16.79
C GLY A 41 7.14 18.68 15.71
N ARG A 42 8.24 19.07 15.09
CA ARG A 42 8.26 20.03 13.96
C ARG A 42 7.73 19.38 12.69
N LEU A 43 7.05 20.17 11.84
CA LEU A 43 6.58 19.72 10.53
C LEU A 43 7.59 19.99 9.40
N ASP A 44 8.53 20.91 9.60
CA ASP A 44 9.54 21.32 8.63
C ASP A 44 10.88 20.59 8.86
N LEU A 45 10.82 19.25 8.96
CA LEU A 45 12.03 18.46 9.12
C LEU A 45 12.74 18.29 7.76
N PRO A 46 14.06 18.49 7.70
CA PRO A 46 14.80 18.18 6.49
C PRO A 46 14.71 16.69 6.22
N PHE A 47 14.41 16.32 4.99
CA PHE A 47 14.51 14.95 4.50
C PHE A 47 15.65 14.84 3.50
N ARG A 48 16.21 13.65 3.36
CA ARG A 48 17.25 13.37 2.36
C ARG A 48 16.77 12.26 1.43
N GLU A 49 16.87 12.51 0.14
CA GLU A 49 16.83 11.43 -0.85
C GLU A 49 18.10 10.58 -0.68
N SER A 50 17.91 9.29 -0.47
CA SER A 50 18.94 8.26 -0.46
C SER A 50 18.39 7.07 -1.26
N ALA A 51 19.27 6.21 -1.77
CA ALA A 51 18.91 5.18 -2.77
C ALA A 51 19.12 3.73 -2.26
N ASP A 52 19.27 3.51 -0.95
CA ASP A 52 19.56 2.20 -0.36
C ASP A 52 18.31 1.43 0.11
N GLY A 53 17.13 2.07 0.15
CA GLY A 53 15.83 1.44 0.42
C GLY A 53 15.69 0.82 1.81
N SER A 54 16.57 1.18 2.76
CA SER A 54 16.57 0.63 4.12
C SER A 54 15.49 1.26 5.01
N ALA A 55 15.14 0.59 6.10
CA ALA A 55 14.22 1.16 7.11
C ALA A 55 14.73 2.50 7.66
N ARG A 56 16.05 2.61 7.86
CA ARG A 56 16.70 3.85 8.31
C ARG A 56 16.57 4.96 7.26
N GLU A 57 16.71 4.64 5.98
CA GLU A 57 16.48 5.60 4.90
C GLU A 57 15.04 6.10 4.92
N LEU A 58 14.06 5.21 5.03
CA LEU A 58 12.65 5.62 5.09
C LEU A 58 12.39 6.58 6.26
N GLU A 59 13.00 6.36 7.42
CA GLU A 59 12.92 7.31 8.53
C GLU A 59 13.57 8.67 8.23
N GLU A 60 14.67 8.70 7.46
CA GLU A 60 15.40 9.91 7.08
C GLU A 60 14.74 10.66 5.89
N SER A 61 14.08 9.94 4.97
CA SER A 61 13.44 10.47 3.77
C SER A 61 11.99 10.91 4.01
N SER A 62 11.33 10.37 5.04
CA SER A 62 9.92 10.65 5.33
C SER A 62 9.69 11.90 6.19
N GLY A 63 10.76 12.61 6.57
CA GLY A 63 10.71 13.86 7.34
C GLY A 63 9.74 13.82 8.52
N ALA A 64 8.83 14.80 8.59
CA ALA A 64 7.85 14.88 9.67
C ALA A 64 6.74 13.82 9.58
N ALA A 65 6.38 13.37 8.38
CA ALA A 65 5.41 12.29 8.20
C ALA A 65 5.90 10.99 8.86
N GLY A 66 7.15 10.61 8.62
CA GLY A 66 7.73 9.40 9.23
C GLY A 66 7.82 9.48 10.75
N ARG A 67 8.06 10.67 11.33
CA ARG A 67 8.10 10.88 12.78
C ARG A 67 6.73 10.87 13.44
N ALA A 68 5.66 11.07 12.67
CA ALA A 68 4.29 11.03 13.16
C ALA A 68 3.72 9.60 13.19
N LEU A 69 4.37 8.63 12.54
CA LEU A 69 3.88 7.26 12.49
C LEU A 69 4.03 6.54 13.83
N GLU A 70 3.02 5.73 14.14
CA GLU A 70 2.95 4.84 15.30
C GLU A 70 2.86 3.38 14.83
N CYS A 71 3.79 2.96 13.97
CA CYS A 71 3.85 1.59 13.44
C CYS A 71 4.18 0.55 14.53
N ASP A 72 3.78 -0.69 14.31
CA ASP A 72 4.21 -1.84 15.12
C ASP A 72 5.59 -2.34 14.66
N GLY A 73 5.87 -2.20 13.36
CA GLY A 73 7.16 -2.50 12.75
C GLY A 73 7.93 -1.25 12.29
N ALA A 74 8.89 -1.49 11.40
CA ALA A 74 9.57 -0.41 10.68
C ALA A 74 8.63 0.28 9.68
N ILE A 75 8.96 1.51 9.28
CA ILE A 75 8.26 2.22 8.21
C ILE A 75 8.26 1.36 6.94
N TYR A 76 7.09 1.25 6.31
CA TYR A 76 6.92 0.47 5.09
C TYR A 76 7.22 1.28 3.83
N SER A 77 6.69 2.49 3.75
CA SER A 77 7.00 3.40 2.65
C SER A 77 7.03 4.83 3.16
N GLY A 78 7.73 5.69 2.43
CA GLY A 78 7.74 7.11 2.68
C GLY A 78 8.86 7.81 1.93
N GLY A 79 8.70 9.13 1.80
CA GLY A 79 9.58 9.96 0.99
C GLY A 79 9.14 11.41 0.93
N GLY A 80 9.85 12.17 0.10
CA GLY A 80 9.55 13.56 -0.23
C GLY A 80 8.45 13.71 -1.28
N GLY A 81 7.83 14.89 -1.30
CA GLY A 81 6.83 15.31 -2.30
C GLY A 81 7.47 15.87 -3.56
N ASP A 82 8.33 15.10 -4.22
CA ASP A 82 9.18 15.61 -5.31
C ASP A 82 8.47 15.69 -6.68
N GLY A 83 7.25 15.17 -6.78
CA GLY A 83 6.52 15.00 -8.04
C GLY A 83 5.73 16.19 -8.57
N TRP A 84 5.55 17.30 -7.82
CA TRP A 84 4.55 18.31 -8.18
C TRP A 84 5.13 19.64 -8.68
N ALA A 85 4.48 20.21 -9.69
CA ALA A 85 4.86 21.44 -10.38
C ALA A 85 3.90 22.59 -10.05
N GLU A 86 4.22 23.78 -10.56
CA GLU A 86 3.46 25.02 -10.31
C GLU A 86 1.95 24.92 -10.57
N ARG A 87 1.54 24.08 -11.51
CA ARG A 87 0.12 23.89 -11.88
C ARG A 87 -0.62 22.89 -10.99
N ASP A 88 0.08 22.12 -10.16
CA ASP A 88 -0.49 21.02 -9.38
C ASP A 88 -0.87 21.48 -7.96
N GLY A 89 -0.59 22.73 -7.61
CA GLY A 89 -0.88 23.30 -6.30
C GLY A 89 -2.36 23.55 -6.05
N GLY A 90 -2.86 23.01 -4.95
CA GLY A 90 -4.19 23.29 -4.43
C GLY A 90 -4.31 24.69 -3.82
N SER A 91 -5.51 25.26 -3.86
CA SER A 91 -5.90 26.45 -3.09
C SER A 91 -6.08 26.14 -1.59
N THR A 92 -6.33 24.87 -1.25
CA THR A 92 -6.52 24.41 0.14
C THR A 92 -5.57 23.26 0.51
N PRO A 93 -5.27 23.05 1.81
CA PRO A 93 -4.51 21.88 2.27
C PRO A 93 -5.12 20.55 1.82
N GLU A 94 -6.44 20.46 1.81
CA GLU A 94 -7.19 19.28 1.41
C GLU A 94 -7.05 19.00 -0.10
N GLU A 95 -7.01 20.05 -0.93
CA GLU A 95 -6.62 19.92 -2.35
C GLU A 95 -5.16 19.49 -2.51
N GLY A 96 -4.26 19.96 -1.62
CA GLY A 96 -2.88 19.48 -1.59
C GLY A 96 -2.75 17.99 -1.22
N LEU A 97 -3.62 17.49 -0.33
CA LEU A 97 -3.71 16.06 -0.02
C LEU A 97 -4.30 15.28 -1.19
N LYS A 98 -5.31 15.81 -1.87
CA LYS A 98 -5.86 15.19 -3.09
C LYS A 98 -4.78 15.05 -4.16
N ALA A 99 -3.96 16.09 -4.36
CA ALA A 99 -2.87 16.06 -5.33
C ALA A 99 -1.91 14.89 -5.07
N TYR A 100 -1.56 14.60 -3.80
CA TYR A 100 -0.74 13.44 -3.45
C TYR A 100 -1.30 12.13 -4.01
N PHE A 101 -2.61 11.87 -3.85
CA PHE A 101 -3.23 10.66 -4.39
C PHE A 101 -3.31 10.66 -5.92
N ASP A 102 -3.58 11.80 -6.54
CA ASP A 102 -3.67 11.91 -8.00
C ASP A 102 -2.31 11.68 -8.68
N MET A 103 -1.22 12.17 -8.08
CA MET A 103 0.12 12.15 -8.67
C MET A 103 0.89 10.88 -8.32
N ASP A 104 0.93 10.52 -7.03
CA ASP A 104 1.78 9.43 -6.55
C ASP A 104 1.08 8.07 -6.65
N GLN A 105 -0.26 8.08 -6.78
CA GLN A 105 -1.12 6.88 -6.86
C GLN A 105 -0.71 5.79 -5.86
N PRO A 106 -0.57 6.12 -4.56
CA PRO A 106 -0.11 5.15 -3.58
C PRO A 106 -1.15 4.05 -3.38
N GLU A 107 -0.71 2.84 -3.03
CA GLU A 107 -1.59 1.73 -2.63
C GLU A 107 -2.12 1.90 -1.20
N LEU A 108 -2.69 3.08 -0.91
CA LEU A 108 -3.18 3.49 0.40
C LEU A 108 -4.67 3.89 0.31
N PRO A 109 -5.41 3.91 1.43
CA PRO A 109 -6.75 4.49 1.46
C PRO A 109 -6.70 5.92 0.93
N ASP A 110 -7.65 6.30 0.09
CA ASP A 110 -7.81 7.64 -0.48
C ASP A 110 -8.88 8.46 0.25
N HIS A 111 -9.30 8.00 1.43
CA HIS A 111 -10.34 8.58 2.26
C HIS A 111 -10.07 8.32 3.74
N GLY A 112 -10.77 9.04 4.62
CA GLY A 112 -10.71 8.83 6.07
C GLY A 112 -9.56 9.52 6.78
N TYR A 113 -8.86 10.45 6.12
CA TYR A 113 -7.79 11.23 6.75
C TYR A 113 -8.34 12.26 7.71
N ARG A 114 -7.54 12.71 8.67
CA ARG A 114 -7.87 13.83 9.54
C ARG A 114 -6.74 14.84 9.56
N VAL A 115 -7.09 16.09 9.85
CA VAL A 115 -6.09 17.10 10.19
C VAL A 115 -5.59 16.84 11.61
N GLU A 116 -4.39 16.33 11.74
CA GLU A 116 -3.76 16.12 13.05
C GLU A 116 -3.14 17.40 13.58
N ARG A 117 -2.48 18.16 12.69
CA ARG A 117 -1.77 19.37 13.08
C ARG A 117 -1.65 20.38 11.96
N ARG A 118 -1.69 21.66 12.34
CA ARG A 118 -1.36 22.80 11.48
C ARG A 118 -0.23 23.61 12.12
N ALA A 119 0.84 23.91 11.38
CA ALA A 119 1.92 24.75 11.87
C ALA A 119 2.73 25.36 10.71
N ALA A 120 3.04 26.66 10.78
CA ALA A 120 3.98 27.34 9.88
C ALA A 120 3.77 27.04 8.37
N GLY A 121 2.53 27.18 7.89
CA GLY A 121 2.20 26.93 6.48
C GLY A 121 2.19 25.44 6.08
N ARG A 122 2.17 24.53 7.06
CA ARG A 122 2.09 23.08 6.85
C ARG A 122 0.90 22.47 7.58
N VAL A 123 0.39 21.38 7.02
CA VAL A 123 -0.67 20.58 7.61
C VAL A 123 -0.26 19.12 7.57
N LEU A 124 -0.31 18.45 8.73
CA LEU A 124 -0.17 17.01 8.85
C LEU A 124 -1.57 16.40 8.80
N PHE A 125 -1.77 15.54 7.80
CA PHE A 125 -2.88 14.64 7.71
C PHE A 125 -2.49 13.25 8.22
N SER A 126 -3.34 12.63 9.03
CA SER A 126 -3.17 11.25 9.47
C SER A 126 -4.33 10.36 9.06
N TYR A 127 -4.02 9.11 8.77
CA TYR A 127 -4.98 8.02 8.70
C TYR A 127 -4.70 7.06 9.84
N ASP A 128 -5.74 6.72 10.59
CA ASP A 128 -5.57 6.12 11.90
C ASP A 128 -6.32 4.82 12.03
N VAL A 129 -5.65 3.87 12.67
CA VAL A 129 -6.18 2.56 12.96
C VAL A 129 -6.08 2.38 14.46
N ASP A 130 -7.22 2.13 15.09
CA ASP A 130 -7.32 1.96 16.55
C ASP A 130 -6.67 3.10 17.36
N GLY A 131 -6.81 4.33 16.85
CA GLY A 131 -6.33 5.55 17.50
C GLY A 131 -4.84 5.83 17.34
N ARG A 132 -4.14 5.06 16.50
CA ARG A 132 -2.72 5.23 16.19
C ARG A 132 -2.52 5.65 14.74
N THR A 133 -1.61 6.59 14.51
CA THR A 133 -1.31 7.10 13.17
C THR A 133 -0.57 6.05 12.34
N LYS A 134 -1.22 5.51 11.30
CA LYS A 134 -0.65 4.47 10.41
C LYS A 134 -0.22 5.00 9.05
N ILE A 135 -0.77 6.14 8.63
CA ILE A 135 -0.33 6.87 7.44
C ILE A 135 -0.26 8.34 7.81
N ALA A 136 0.79 9.01 7.36
CA ALA A 136 1.00 10.42 7.56
C ALA A 136 1.35 11.09 6.24
N VAL A 137 0.70 12.22 5.95
CA VAL A 137 1.00 13.07 4.79
C VAL A 137 1.10 14.51 5.26
N VAL A 138 2.26 15.12 5.06
CA VAL A 138 2.45 16.55 5.31
C VAL A 138 2.32 17.29 3.99
N VAL A 139 1.39 18.24 3.94
CA VAL A 139 1.30 19.21 2.86
C VAL A 139 1.86 20.54 3.31
N ALA A 140 2.51 21.25 2.40
CA ALA A 140 3.08 22.57 2.65
C ALA A 140 2.56 23.58 1.63
N LYS A 141 2.38 24.81 2.09
CA LYS A 141 1.98 25.94 1.28
C LYS A 141 3.20 26.65 0.69
N ASP A 142 3.12 27.00 -0.59
CA ASP A 142 4.03 27.87 -1.31
C ASP A 142 5.50 27.42 -1.17
N GLN A 143 5.77 26.19 -1.59
CA GLN A 143 7.14 25.65 -1.66
C GLN A 143 7.94 26.33 -2.79
N PRO A 144 9.29 26.33 -2.74
CA PRO A 144 10.10 26.92 -3.81
C PRO A 144 9.74 26.36 -5.19
N HIS A 145 9.37 27.24 -6.13
CA HIS A 145 8.91 26.89 -7.48
C HIS A 145 7.62 26.06 -7.56
N ARG A 146 6.88 25.96 -6.46
CA ARG A 146 5.66 25.17 -6.29
C ARG A 146 4.62 25.98 -5.48
N PRO A 147 4.01 27.02 -6.07
CA PRO A 147 2.97 27.81 -5.40
C PRO A 147 1.72 26.97 -5.09
N GLY A 148 0.98 27.34 -4.04
CA GLY A 148 -0.19 26.60 -3.58
C GLY A 148 0.14 25.52 -2.56
N TRP A 149 -0.84 24.70 -2.22
CA TRP A 149 -0.73 23.58 -1.30
C TRP A 149 -0.42 22.29 -2.06
N GLY A 150 0.60 21.56 -1.63
CA GLY A 150 0.91 20.24 -2.18
C GLY A 150 1.74 19.39 -1.23
N PRO A 151 1.98 18.11 -1.58
CA PRO A 151 2.71 17.20 -0.73
C PRO A 151 4.15 17.69 -0.47
N GLU A 152 4.62 17.50 0.75
CA GLU A 152 6.01 17.77 1.16
C GLU A 152 6.69 16.50 1.63
N THR A 153 6.06 15.73 2.51
CA THR A 153 6.53 14.41 2.94
C THR A 153 5.37 13.45 3.18
N ASN A 154 5.59 12.17 2.96
CA ASN A 154 4.61 11.12 3.24
C ASN A 154 5.28 9.90 3.89
N ALA A 155 4.49 9.11 4.61
CA ALA A 155 4.94 7.86 5.22
C ALA A 155 3.76 6.93 5.50
N SER A 156 3.99 5.61 5.46
CA SER A 156 3.01 4.60 5.87
C SER A 156 3.64 3.43 6.63
N CYS A 157 2.86 2.84 7.53
CA CYS A 157 3.15 1.56 8.16
C CYS A 157 2.84 0.39 7.21
N ASP A 158 3.22 -0.83 7.61
CA ASP A 158 3.01 -2.03 6.81
C ASP A 158 1.51 -2.23 6.47
N PRO A 159 1.14 -2.65 5.25
CA PRO A 159 -0.25 -2.96 4.90
C PRO A 159 -0.96 -3.88 5.91
N ALA A 160 -0.22 -4.77 6.59
CA ALA A 160 -0.76 -5.62 7.65
C ALA A 160 -1.37 -4.84 8.85
N GLU A 161 -0.95 -3.58 9.05
CA GLU A 161 -1.42 -2.69 10.11
C GLU A 161 -2.63 -1.83 9.68
N LEU A 162 -3.01 -1.85 8.40
CA LEU A 162 -4.19 -1.13 7.88
C LEU A 162 -5.47 -1.95 8.03
N PRO A 163 -6.68 -1.35 7.96
CA PRO A 163 -7.92 -2.11 8.14
C PRO A 163 -8.06 -3.26 7.13
N ALA A 164 -8.52 -4.43 7.59
CA ALA A 164 -8.77 -5.60 6.75
C ALA A 164 -9.73 -5.26 5.58
N SER A 165 -10.72 -4.41 5.84
CA SER A 165 -11.66 -3.93 4.82
C SER A 165 -11.00 -3.18 3.65
N PHE A 166 -9.82 -2.60 3.85
CA PHE A 166 -9.04 -1.96 2.78
C PHE A 166 -8.10 -2.94 2.09
N THR A 167 -7.56 -3.89 2.83
CA THR A 167 -6.36 -4.66 2.43
C THR A 167 -6.67 -6.06 1.92
N ASP A 168 -7.74 -6.72 2.37
CA ASP A 168 -8.05 -8.11 2.02
C ASP A 168 -8.30 -8.33 0.52
N SER A 169 -8.67 -7.27 -0.22
CA SER A 169 -8.86 -7.32 -1.68
C SER A 169 -7.62 -6.90 -2.48
N ARG A 170 -6.52 -6.52 -1.82
CA ARG A 170 -5.36 -5.88 -2.46
C ARG A 170 -4.05 -6.59 -2.13
N PHE A 171 -3.94 -7.13 -0.93
CA PHE A 171 -2.72 -7.74 -0.40
C PHE A 171 -3.00 -9.12 0.14
N GLU A 172 -2.09 -10.04 -0.11
CA GLU A 172 -2.12 -11.37 0.51
C GLU A 172 -1.42 -11.33 1.86
N ILE A 173 -2.17 -10.96 2.90
CA ILE A 173 -1.62 -10.78 4.25
C ILE A 173 -1.69 -12.09 5.02
N TRP A 174 -0.51 -12.66 5.26
CA TRP A 174 -0.36 -13.88 6.04
C TRP A 174 -0.62 -13.61 7.52
N THR A 175 -0.91 -14.67 8.27
CA THR A 175 -1.16 -14.64 9.72
C THR A 175 -0.25 -15.62 10.45
N ASP A 176 0.00 -15.37 11.73
CA ASP A 176 0.65 -16.32 12.64
C ASP A 176 -0.33 -17.41 13.12
N ARG A 177 0.14 -18.28 14.03
CA ARG A 177 -0.68 -19.38 14.61
C ARG A 177 -1.86 -18.89 15.44
N ASP A 178 -1.79 -17.66 15.94
CA ASP A 178 -2.82 -17.03 16.76
C ASP A 178 -3.77 -16.17 15.89
N GLY A 179 -3.57 -16.17 14.57
CA GLY A 179 -4.37 -15.38 13.62
C GLY A 179 -3.97 -13.90 13.55
N ARG A 180 -2.84 -13.50 14.14
CA ARG A 180 -2.34 -12.12 14.01
C ARG A 180 -1.71 -11.91 12.65
N ARG A 181 -2.01 -10.77 12.05
CA ARG A 181 -1.51 -10.39 10.73
C ARG A 181 -0.01 -10.16 10.78
N LEU A 182 0.71 -10.77 9.84
CA LEU A 182 2.15 -10.67 9.71
C LEU A 182 2.51 -9.52 8.77
N PRO A 183 3.57 -8.74 9.06
CA PRO A 183 4.06 -7.72 8.15
C PRO A 183 4.40 -8.29 6.77
N THR A 184 3.96 -7.62 5.71
CA THR A 184 4.27 -7.94 4.31
C THR A 184 5.77 -7.90 4.02
N THR A 185 6.52 -7.13 4.82
CA THR A 185 7.99 -7.08 4.82
C THR A 185 8.67 -8.33 5.38
N THR A 186 7.93 -9.21 6.07
CA THR A 186 8.43 -10.50 6.59
C THR A 186 8.04 -11.66 5.69
N VAL A 187 6.78 -11.65 5.24
CA VAL A 187 6.21 -12.62 4.31
C VAL A 187 5.23 -11.91 3.40
N SER A 188 5.40 -12.05 2.10
CA SER A 188 4.45 -11.56 1.10
C SER A 188 4.27 -12.58 0.00
N SER A 189 3.10 -12.59 -0.59
CA SER A 189 2.81 -13.38 -1.77
C SER A 189 1.97 -12.60 -2.75
N SER A 190 2.05 -13.00 -4.02
CA SER A 190 1.28 -12.38 -5.08
C SER A 190 1.19 -13.30 -6.28
N THR A 191 0.12 -13.14 -7.06
CA THR A 191 0.04 -13.70 -8.41
C THR A 191 1.08 -13.02 -9.32
N GLY A 192 1.64 -13.77 -10.25
CA GLY A 192 2.57 -13.23 -11.23
C GLY A 192 1.90 -12.25 -12.20
N PRO A 193 2.66 -11.29 -12.75
CA PRO A 193 2.13 -10.27 -13.64
C PRO A 193 1.65 -10.82 -14.99
N GLU A 194 0.50 -10.31 -15.46
CA GLU A 194 -0.07 -10.60 -16.79
C GLU A 194 0.85 -10.16 -17.93
N HIS A 195 1.53 -9.02 -17.79
CA HIS A 195 2.42 -8.52 -18.85
C HIS A 195 3.65 -9.41 -19.12
N CYS A 196 3.83 -10.49 -18.35
CA CYS A 196 4.88 -11.49 -18.53
C CYS A 196 4.31 -12.89 -18.80
N ASP A 197 2.99 -13.01 -18.98
CA ASP A 197 2.26 -14.27 -19.09
C ASP A 197 2.46 -15.19 -17.84
N TRP A 198 2.60 -14.57 -16.65
CA TRP A 198 2.89 -15.26 -15.39
C TRP A 198 1.69 -15.36 -14.45
N GLU A 199 0.46 -15.17 -14.93
CA GLU A 199 -0.76 -15.18 -14.11
C GLU A 199 -1.05 -16.56 -13.48
N SER A 200 -0.45 -17.62 -14.02
CA SER A 200 -0.51 -18.95 -13.41
C SER A 200 0.51 -19.16 -12.28
N VAL A 201 1.45 -18.24 -12.12
CA VAL A 201 2.52 -18.31 -11.13
C VAL A 201 2.06 -17.63 -9.85
N HIS A 202 2.37 -18.24 -8.71
CA HIS A 202 2.22 -17.58 -7.41
C HIS A 202 3.60 -17.40 -6.78
N PHE A 203 3.99 -16.16 -6.51
CA PHE A 203 5.25 -15.87 -5.84
C PHE A 203 5.05 -15.80 -4.33
N LEU A 204 6.05 -16.27 -3.58
CA LEU A 204 6.15 -16.14 -2.14
C LEU A 204 7.53 -15.59 -1.80
N ALA A 205 7.59 -14.45 -1.15
CA ALA A 205 8.81 -13.83 -0.65
C ALA A 205 8.87 -13.95 0.87
N LEU A 206 10.03 -14.37 1.39
CA LEU A 206 10.30 -14.49 2.83
C LEU A 206 11.59 -13.75 3.19
N GLY A 207 11.57 -13.09 4.34
CA GLY A 207 12.71 -12.34 4.87
C GLY A 207 12.61 -10.84 4.61
N GLY A 208 13.41 -10.06 5.36
CA GLY A 208 13.42 -8.61 5.27
C GLY A 208 14.08 -8.09 3.99
N ARG A 209 13.92 -6.79 3.71
CA ARG A 209 14.30 -6.12 2.44
C ARG A 209 15.67 -6.48 1.86
N LYS A 210 16.69 -6.72 2.68
CA LYS A 210 18.07 -7.00 2.25
C LYS A 210 18.36 -8.49 1.98
N ASP A 211 17.56 -9.39 2.54
CA ASP A 211 17.76 -10.84 2.50
C ASP A 211 16.49 -11.60 2.08
N VAL A 212 15.78 -11.07 1.07
CA VAL A 212 14.56 -11.70 0.54
C VAL A 212 14.90 -12.98 -0.22
N ARG A 213 14.28 -14.08 0.19
CA ARG A 213 14.22 -15.33 -0.57
C ARG A 213 12.86 -15.44 -1.24
N GLN A 214 12.83 -15.59 -2.56
CA GLN A 214 11.60 -15.80 -3.32
C GLN A 214 11.45 -17.27 -3.72
N TYR A 215 10.23 -17.76 -3.66
CA TYR A 215 9.79 -19.09 -4.10
C TYR A 215 8.64 -18.92 -5.09
N ALA A 216 8.44 -19.93 -5.93
CA ALA A 216 7.37 -19.87 -6.93
C ALA A 216 6.56 -21.16 -6.98
N ARG A 217 5.24 -21.00 -6.97
CA ARG A 217 4.28 -21.98 -7.45
C ARG A 217 4.16 -21.84 -8.95
N ASP A 218 4.66 -22.79 -9.74
CA ASP A 218 4.63 -22.71 -11.20
C ASP A 218 4.01 -23.97 -11.81
N PRO A 219 2.67 -24.13 -11.75
CA PRO A 219 1.98 -25.32 -12.23
C PRO A 219 2.02 -25.50 -13.75
N ARG A 220 2.25 -24.42 -14.51
CA ARG A 220 2.36 -24.46 -15.99
C ARG A 220 3.81 -24.50 -16.48
N GLY A 221 4.79 -24.37 -15.59
CA GLY A 221 6.21 -24.38 -15.93
C GLY A 221 6.67 -23.16 -16.72
N VAL A 222 5.97 -22.02 -16.62
CA VAL A 222 6.23 -20.82 -17.44
C VAL A 222 7.55 -20.12 -17.03
N LEU A 223 8.01 -20.29 -15.79
CA LEU A 223 9.29 -19.75 -15.33
C LEU A 223 10.47 -20.62 -15.77
N GLY A 224 10.24 -21.91 -16.00
CA GLY A 224 11.25 -22.87 -16.45
C GLY A 224 12.48 -23.01 -15.54
N SER A 225 13.46 -23.78 -16.01
CA SER A 225 14.70 -24.07 -15.26
C SER A 225 15.69 -22.91 -15.25
N HIS A 226 15.44 -21.83 -16.00
CA HIS A 226 16.32 -20.67 -16.04
C HIS A 226 16.10 -19.78 -14.81
N LEU A 227 14.86 -19.61 -14.35
CA LEU A 227 14.52 -18.83 -13.15
C LEU A 227 14.44 -19.66 -11.87
N LEU A 228 14.09 -20.95 -11.95
CA LEU A 228 13.90 -21.80 -10.78
C LEU A 228 15.12 -22.66 -10.47
N THR A 229 15.40 -22.86 -9.17
CA THR A 229 16.47 -23.76 -8.69
C THR A 229 16.11 -25.25 -8.87
N ALA A 230 14.82 -25.56 -8.90
CA ALA A 230 14.26 -26.89 -9.16
C ALA A 230 12.86 -26.77 -9.79
N PRO A 231 12.27 -27.83 -10.35
CA PRO A 231 10.89 -27.80 -10.82
C PRO A 231 9.88 -27.72 -9.68
N TYR A 232 8.78 -27.00 -9.89
CA TYR A 232 7.59 -27.04 -9.03
C TYR A 232 7.02 -28.46 -8.97
N LYS A 233 6.52 -28.87 -7.79
CA LYS A 233 5.80 -30.14 -7.61
C LYS A 233 4.52 -29.89 -6.84
N GLY A 234 3.37 -30.15 -7.48
CA GLY A 234 2.05 -29.89 -6.89
C GLY A 234 1.54 -30.97 -5.94
N ASP A 235 2.20 -32.13 -5.88
CA ASP A 235 1.87 -33.19 -4.94
C ASP A 235 3.15 -33.88 -4.47
N VAL A 236 3.50 -33.66 -3.20
CA VAL A 236 4.63 -34.30 -2.55
C VAL A 236 4.24 -34.78 -1.15
N ARG A 237 5.01 -35.73 -0.63
CA ARG A 237 4.99 -36.00 0.81
C ARG A 237 5.80 -34.93 1.53
N MET A 238 5.26 -34.38 2.63
CA MET A 238 6.00 -33.46 3.49
C MET A 238 7.32 -34.13 3.96
N PRO A 239 8.49 -33.51 3.74
CA PRO A 239 9.74 -34.02 4.27
C PRO A 239 9.72 -34.06 5.79
N ALA A 240 10.31 -35.10 6.40
CA ALA A 240 10.35 -35.24 7.85
C ALA A 240 11.15 -34.12 8.56
N VAL A 241 12.06 -33.47 7.84
CA VAL A 241 12.89 -32.36 8.33
C VAL A 241 12.26 -31.00 8.09
N ALA A 242 11.12 -30.92 7.40
CA ALA A 242 10.41 -29.66 7.22
C ALA A 242 9.69 -29.30 8.53
N HIS A 243 9.84 -28.05 8.97
CA HIS A 243 9.20 -27.52 10.15
C HIS A 243 8.14 -26.49 9.78
N ASP A 244 7.06 -26.47 10.55
CA ASP A 244 5.97 -25.52 10.40
C ASP A 244 6.42 -24.14 10.87
N THR A 245 6.42 -23.16 9.97
CA THR A 245 6.83 -21.79 10.32
C THR A 245 5.80 -21.08 11.21
N GLY A 246 4.57 -21.61 11.26
CA GLY A 246 3.43 -20.96 11.88
C GLY A 246 2.73 -19.95 10.97
N TYR A 247 3.25 -19.67 9.77
CA TYR A 247 2.63 -18.72 8.84
C TYR A 247 1.45 -19.38 8.11
N ARG A 248 0.35 -18.65 8.01
CA ARG A 248 -0.93 -19.09 7.45
C ARG A 248 -1.47 -18.09 6.45
N PHE A 249 -2.05 -18.57 5.36
CA PHE A 249 -2.80 -17.74 4.41
C PHE A 249 -3.98 -18.55 3.88
N HIS A 250 -5.21 -18.16 4.21
CA HIS A 250 -6.39 -18.99 4.00
C HIS A 250 -6.19 -20.43 4.54
N ASP A 251 -6.27 -21.45 3.68
CA ASP A 251 -6.04 -22.85 4.01
C ASP A 251 -4.57 -23.28 3.90
N TRP A 252 -3.66 -22.36 3.56
CA TRP A 252 -2.25 -22.64 3.37
C TRP A 252 -1.49 -22.55 4.68
N ALA A 253 -0.64 -23.54 4.93
CA ALA A 253 0.36 -23.52 5.99
C ALA A 253 1.75 -23.66 5.38
N LEU A 254 2.64 -22.72 5.70
CA LEU A 254 4.01 -22.72 5.21
C LEU A 254 4.94 -23.56 6.11
N TRP A 255 5.74 -24.38 5.46
CA TRP A 255 6.75 -25.23 6.06
C TRP A 255 8.08 -25.03 5.34
N LEU A 256 9.18 -25.04 6.10
CA LEU A 256 10.54 -24.86 5.55
C LEU A 256 11.49 -25.92 6.07
N THR A 257 12.51 -26.21 5.27
CA THR A 257 13.73 -26.90 5.68
C THR A 257 14.79 -25.88 6.08
N ASP A 258 15.79 -26.30 6.84
CA ASP A 258 16.85 -25.41 7.34
C ASP A 258 17.65 -24.73 6.20
N ASP A 259 17.81 -25.41 5.06
CA ASP A 259 18.50 -24.89 3.88
C ASP A 259 17.67 -23.86 3.08
N LYS A 260 16.37 -23.75 3.35
CA LYS A 260 15.44 -22.83 2.70
C LYS A 260 15.52 -22.91 1.16
N ALA A 261 15.76 -24.10 0.63
CA ALA A 261 15.83 -24.33 -0.82
C ALA A 261 14.43 -24.51 -1.44
N THR A 262 13.44 -24.91 -0.64
CA THR A 262 12.07 -25.14 -1.08
C THR A 262 11.10 -24.72 0.03
N ALA A 263 10.07 -23.98 -0.34
CA ALA A 263 8.92 -23.72 0.50
C ALA A 263 7.90 -24.84 0.30
N TYR A 264 7.54 -25.53 1.38
CA TYR A 264 6.50 -26.55 1.35
C TYR A 264 5.20 -25.91 1.83
N VAL A 265 4.20 -25.88 0.97
CA VAL A 265 2.89 -25.29 1.29
C VAL A 265 1.89 -26.42 1.44
N ARG A 266 1.42 -26.63 2.67
CA ARG A 266 0.31 -27.56 2.93
C ARG A 266 -1.00 -26.84 2.63
N THR A 267 -1.82 -27.44 1.78
CA THR A 267 -3.17 -26.96 1.42
C THR A 267 -4.21 -28.03 1.80
N ASN A 268 -5.48 -27.77 1.54
CA ASN A 268 -6.53 -28.78 1.66
C ASN A 268 -6.40 -29.95 0.66
N HIS A 269 -5.58 -29.81 -0.38
CA HIS A 269 -5.43 -30.79 -1.47
C HIS A 269 -4.16 -31.63 -1.38
N GLY A 270 -3.23 -31.29 -0.48
CA GLY A 270 -1.96 -31.98 -0.35
C GLY A 270 -0.85 -31.05 0.10
N VAL A 271 0.38 -31.39 -0.28
CA VAL A 271 1.55 -30.54 -0.05
C VAL A 271 2.17 -30.22 -1.39
N GLU A 272 2.33 -28.93 -1.64
CA GLU A 272 3.05 -28.41 -2.80
C GLU A 272 4.50 -28.08 -2.40
N ALA A 273 5.44 -28.30 -3.30
CA ALA A 273 6.85 -27.91 -3.15
C ALA A 273 7.16 -26.77 -4.12
N TRP A 274 7.34 -25.58 -3.56
CA TRP A 274 7.61 -24.35 -4.28
C TRP A 274 9.13 -24.11 -4.27
N PRO A 275 9.83 -24.32 -5.39
CA PRO A 275 11.27 -24.12 -5.48
C PRO A 275 11.63 -22.66 -5.26
N ALA A 276 12.80 -22.41 -4.67
CA ALA A 276 13.38 -21.08 -4.64
C ALA A 276 13.70 -20.61 -6.06
N THR A 277 13.54 -19.33 -6.33
CA THR A 277 14.07 -18.70 -7.54
C THR A 277 15.59 -18.54 -7.39
N LYS A 278 16.33 -18.54 -8.51
CA LYS A 278 17.79 -18.35 -8.50
C LYS A 278 18.18 -16.94 -8.11
N GLU A 279 17.39 -15.99 -8.59
CA GLU A 279 17.42 -14.57 -8.28
C GLU A 279 15.98 -14.10 -8.10
N ARG A 280 15.75 -12.90 -7.58
CA ARG A 280 14.39 -12.35 -7.49
C ARG A 280 13.84 -12.23 -8.91
N ALA A 281 12.82 -13.02 -9.22
CA ALA A 281 12.14 -12.98 -10.49
C ALA A 281 11.52 -11.59 -10.65
N ALA A 282 11.99 -10.88 -11.66
CA ALA A 282 11.48 -9.60 -12.11
C ALA A 282 11.32 -9.70 -13.62
N CYS A 283 10.23 -9.14 -14.13
CA CYS A 283 10.06 -9.02 -15.56
C CYS A 283 10.94 -7.88 -16.09
N MET A 284 11.57 -8.12 -17.24
CA MET A 284 12.32 -7.11 -17.99
C MET A 284 11.54 -6.68 -19.22
#